data_AF-A0A8T7L8K1-F1
#
_entry.id   AF-A0A8T7L8K1-F1
#
_cell.length_a   1.000
_cell.length_b   1.000
_cell.length_c   1.000
_cell.angle_alpha   90.00
_cell.angle_beta   90.00
_cell.angle_gamma   90.00
#
_symmetry.space_group_name_H-M   'P 1'
#
loop_
_entity.id
_entity.type
_entity.pdbx_description
1 polymer ?
#
loop_
_entity_poly.entity_id
_entity_poly.type
_entity_poly.pdbx_seq_one_letter_code
_entity_poly.pdbx_strand_id
1 'polypeptide(L)'
;MNPEFHFFMHGPIAQAELAHQWHSTGQPRWRQQLYAVERRVGLALALILYGGELAGALLRRDPTPIGETLGFAATLLVIFTGLYHFLLMFRTLALGANSITREKTGKTWEMLVLTGVDARQIVWGKWWATVLRQWRQYALLGVLRAGVIAWLGGSASRILASIYTSYGYTYGDLQTVLPSALDVLAAGLVVFLLTLANLGFTAACGVLASSETRSGALALARAVATRLTILFVALMILMLPSVILDLAGWWLDRVQLGSNFSLMDVLSRTSITLLDNGASLGSELVAYRLGNTSGSTPSALAAAILSLAIYGVMTWGLLRMAQRRAVRHLALPPEENKPANHITKRL
;
A
#
# COMPACT_ATOMS: atom_id res chain seq x y z
N MET A 1 19.42 -5.35 14.47
CA MET A 1 17.97 -5.40 14.79
C MET A 1 17.81 -4.92 16.22
N ASN A 2 17.04 -3.86 16.46
CA ASN A 2 16.93 -3.24 17.78
C ASN A 2 16.16 -4.18 18.73
N PRO A 3 16.66 -4.56 19.93
CA PRO A 3 15.97 -5.47 20.85
C PRO A 3 14.53 -5.04 21.20
N GLU A 4 14.23 -3.76 21.08
CA GLU A 4 12.86 -3.23 21.19
C GLU A 4 11.88 -3.92 20.22
N PHE A 5 12.32 -4.28 19.01
CA PHE A 5 11.44 -4.86 17.98
C PHE A 5 10.90 -6.25 18.34
N HIS A 6 11.69 -7.07 19.04
CA HIS A 6 11.29 -8.42 19.43
C HIS A 6 10.27 -8.39 20.58
N PHE A 7 10.40 -7.42 21.48
CA PHE A 7 9.45 -7.16 22.56
C PHE A 7 8.08 -6.75 22.01
N PHE A 8 8.02 -5.98 20.93
CA PHE A 8 6.74 -5.51 20.36
C PHE A 8 5.88 -6.62 19.75
N MET A 9 6.48 -7.62 19.11
CA MET A 9 5.73 -8.73 18.49
C MET A 9 4.99 -9.60 19.52
N HIS A 10 5.50 -9.65 20.76
CA HIS A 10 4.95 -10.46 21.84
C HIS A 10 4.40 -9.61 22.99
N GLY A 11 4.18 -8.31 22.73
CA GLY A 11 3.68 -7.39 23.75
C GLY A 11 2.26 -7.75 24.19
N PRO A 12 1.97 -7.74 25.51
CA PRO A 12 0.67 -8.14 26.04
C PRO A 12 -0.48 -7.27 25.49
N ILE A 13 -0.22 -5.99 25.19
CA ILE A 13 -1.22 -5.08 24.62
C ILE A 13 -1.61 -5.48 23.20
N ALA A 14 -0.64 -5.83 22.35
CA ALA A 14 -0.91 -6.23 20.97
C ALA A 14 -1.73 -7.52 20.94
N GLN A 15 -1.38 -8.49 21.81
CA GLN A 15 -2.12 -9.75 21.94
C GLN A 15 -3.54 -9.54 22.49
N ALA A 16 -3.71 -8.71 23.52
CA ALA A 16 -5.02 -8.39 24.10
C ALA A 16 -5.93 -7.67 23.09
N GLU A 17 -5.41 -6.67 22.36
CA GLU A 17 -6.17 -5.98 21.33
C GLU A 17 -6.54 -6.95 20.20
N LEU A 18 -5.61 -7.80 19.77
CA LEU A 18 -5.83 -8.76 18.70
C LEU A 18 -6.87 -9.84 19.09
N ALA A 19 -6.82 -10.33 20.33
CA ALA A 19 -7.84 -11.23 20.89
C ALA A 19 -9.22 -10.57 20.91
N HIS A 20 -9.33 -9.35 21.44
CA HIS A 20 -10.59 -8.60 21.44
C HIS A 20 -11.12 -8.38 20.02
N GLN A 21 -10.24 -8.03 19.09
CA GLN A 21 -10.56 -7.83 17.70
C GLN A 21 -11.09 -9.11 17.03
N TRP A 22 -10.58 -10.30 17.35
CA TRP A 22 -11.15 -11.55 16.85
C TRP A 22 -12.56 -11.82 17.36
N HIS A 23 -12.80 -11.63 18.66
CA HIS A 23 -14.11 -11.89 19.28
C HIS A 23 -15.20 -10.95 18.77
N SER A 24 -14.87 -9.68 18.47
CA SER A 24 -15.85 -8.71 17.94
C SER A 24 -16.33 -8.99 16.52
N THR A 25 -15.70 -9.92 15.79
CA THR A 25 -16.06 -10.27 14.39
C THR A 25 -16.86 -11.56 14.25
N GLY A 26 -17.79 -11.82 15.17
CA GLY A 26 -18.74 -12.93 15.07
C GLY A 26 -19.64 -12.82 13.83
N GLN A 27 -19.13 -13.21 12.66
CA GLN A 27 -19.92 -13.34 11.45
C GLN A 27 -20.64 -14.69 11.45
N PRO A 28 -21.90 -14.76 11.00
CA PRO A 28 -22.63 -16.03 10.91
C PRO A 28 -21.90 -16.99 9.97
N ARG A 29 -21.93 -18.29 10.29
CA ARG A 29 -21.17 -19.34 9.58
C ARG A 29 -21.41 -19.35 8.07
N TRP A 30 -22.64 -19.12 7.62
CA TRP A 30 -22.99 -19.11 6.19
C TRP A 30 -22.27 -17.98 5.42
N ARG A 31 -22.11 -16.79 6.03
CA ARG A 31 -21.33 -15.70 5.40
C ARG A 31 -19.86 -16.05 5.29
N GLN A 32 -19.31 -16.72 6.31
CA GLN A 32 -17.91 -17.17 6.30
C GLN A 32 -17.67 -18.17 5.17
N GLN A 33 -18.62 -19.07 4.91
CA GLN A 33 -18.58 -20.03 3.80
C GLN A 33 -18.64 -19.33 2.43
N LEU A 34 -19.57 -18.38 2.25
CA LEU A 34 -19.65 -17.60 1.01
C LEU A 34 -18.34 -16.85 0.72
N TYR A 35 -17.80 -16.14 1.70
CA TYR A 35 -16.50 -15.47 1.56
C TYR A 35 -15.35 -16.45 1.32
N ALA A 36 -15.44 -17.69 1.79
CA ALA A 36 -14.42 -18.69 1.50
C ALA A 36 -14.48 -19.16 0.03
N VAL A 37 -15.67 -19.38 -0.50
CA VAL A 37 -15.87 -19.76 -1.91
C VAL A 37 -15.43 -18.62 -2.83
N GLU A 38 -15.92 -17.41 -2.59
CA GLU A 38 -15.57 -16.21 -3.37
C GLU A 38 -14.04 -15.99 -3.42
N ARG A 39 -13.37 -16.08 -2.26
CA ARG A 39 -11.91 -15.93 -2.20
C ARG A 39 -11.16 -17.03 -2.95
N ARG A 40 -11.64 -18.28 -2.92
CA ARG A 40 -11.00 -19.39 -3.64
C ARG A 40 -11.16 -19.24 -5.14
N VAL A 41 -12.35 -18.89 -5.61
CA VAL A 41 -12.63 -18.65 -7.04
C VAL A 41 -11.83 -17.45 -7.54
N GLY A 42 -11.86 -16.32 -6.82
CA GLY A 42 -11.08 -15.13 -7.18
C GLY A 42 -9.58 -15.41 -7.22
N LEU A 43 -9.06 -16.16 -6.25
CA LEU A 43 -7.65 -16.56 -6.22
C LEU A 43 -7.28 -17.46 -7.41
N ALA A 44 -8.10 -18.46 -7.72
CA ALA A 44 -7.87 -19.34 -8.86
C ALA A 44 -7.83 -18.55 -10.17
N LEU A 45 -8.80 -17.66 -10.40
CA LEU A 45 -8.83 -16.80 -11.59
C LEU A 45 -7.61 -15.88 -11.66
N ALA A 46 -7.23 -15.24 -10.55
CA ALA A 46 -6.05 -14.38 -10.51
C ALA A 46 -4.76 -15.15 -10.82
N LEU A 47 -4.63 -16.38 -10.31
CA LEU A 47 -3.47 -17.23 -10.59
C LEU A 47 -3.45 -17.72 -12.04
N ILE A 48 -4.60 -18.03 -12.64
CA ILE A 48 -4.69 -18.40 -14.06
C ILE A 48 -4.27 -17.22 -14.94
N LEU A 49 -4.80 -16.01 -14.66
CA LEU A 49 -4.45 -14.81 -15.43
C LEU A 49 -2.97 -14.46 -15.28
N TYR A 50 -2.45 -14.43 -14.05
CA TYR A 50 -1.04 -14.15 -13.79
C TYR A 50 -0.12 -15.20 -14.41
N GLY A 51 -0.42 -16.48 -14.19
CA GLY A 51 0.33 -17.60 -14.73
C GLY A 51 0.28 -17.68 -16.24
N GLY A 52 -0.84 -17.27 -16.85
CA GLY A 52 -1.00 -17.15 -18.30
C GLY A 52 -0.06 -16.11 -18.91
N GLU A 53 -0.01 -14.90 -18.34
CA GLU A 53 0.94 -13.87 -18.81
C GLU A 53 2.40 -14.30 -18.58
N LEU A 54 2.72 -14.92 -17.44
CA LEU A 54 4.06 -15.43 -17.16
C LEU A 54 4.47 -16.55 -18.11
N ALA A 55 3.59 -17.52 -18.37
CA ALA A 55 3.83 -18.60 -19.32
C ALA A 55 3.96 -18.07 -20.76
N GLY A 56 3.14 -17.08 -21.13
CA GLY A 56 3.25 -16.39 -22.42
C GLY A 56 4.61 -15.73 -22.60
N ALA A 57 5.10 -15.01 -21.57
CA ALA A 57 6.42 -14.39 -21.57
C ALA A 57 7.56 -15.42 -21.64
N LEU A 58 7.47 -16.53 -20.90
CA LEU A 58 8.47 -17.61 -20.91
C LEU A 58 8.53 -18.36 -22.25
N LEU A 59 7.39 -18.69 -22.81
CA LEU A 59 7.26 -19.48 -24.04
C LEU A 59 7.27 -18.61 -25.30
N ARG A 60 7.33 -17.28 -25.14
CA ARG A 60 7.17 -16.29 -26.23
C ARG A 60 5.89 -16.53 -27.05
N ARG A 61 4.79 -16.85 -26.36
CA ARG A 61 3.49 -17.14 -26.95
C ARG A 61 2.47 -16.10 -26.49
N ASP A 62 1.53 -15.77 -27.37
CA ASP A 62 0.43 -14.86 -27.06
C ASP A 62 -0.50 -15.47 -25.97
N PRO A 63 -0.67 -14.82 -24.80
CA PRO A 63 -1.57 -15.28 -23.74
C PRO A 63 -3.03 -14.85 -23.95
N THR A 64 -3.34 -14.08 -25.01
CA THR A 64 -4.69 -13.57 -25.29
C THR A 64 -5.80 -14.64 -25.27
N PRO A 65 -5.61 -15.86 -25.82
CA PRO A 65 -6.65 -16.89 -25.79
C PRO A 65 -7.11 -17.27 -24.38
N ILE A 66 -6.26 -17.14 -23.36
CA ILE A 66 -6.61 -17.41 -21.96
C ILE A 66 -7.62 -16.37 -21.47
N GLY A 67 -7.37 -15.09 -21.75
CA GLY A 67 -8.27 -13.99 -21.40
C GLY A 67 -9.62 -14.10 -22.13
N GLU A 68 -9.59 -14.44 -23.41
CA GLU A 68 -10.81 -14.66 -24.21
C GLU A 68 -11.64 -15.84 -23.72
N THR A 69 -10.98 -16.95 -23.36
CA THR A 69 -11.66 -18.15 -22.82
C THR A 69 -12.33 -17.86 -21.47
N LEU A 70 -11.70 -17.04 -20.61
CA LEU A 70 -12.29 -16.61 -19.35
C LEU A 70 -13.40 -15.56 -19.54
N GLY A 71 -13.29 -14.74 -20.59
CA GLY A 71 -14.29 -13.76 -21.00
C GLY A 71 -14.77 -12.87 -19.85
N PHE A 72 -16.08 -12.90 -19.60
CA PHE A 72 -16.73 -12.09 -18.57
C PHE A 72 -16.18 -12.34 -17.15
N ALA A 73 -15.66 -13.54 -16.86
CA ALA A 73 -15.10 -13.86 -15.54
C ALA A 73 -13.87 -13.01 -15.20
N ALA A 74 -13.02 -12.68 -16.19
CA ALA A 74 -11.88 -11.80 -15.99
C ALA A 74 -12.33 -10.38 -15.62
N THR A 75 -13.33 -9.85 -16.32
CA THR A 75 -13.92 -8.53 -16.03
C THR A 75 -14.55 -8.47 -14.63
N LEU A 76 -15.31 -9.50 -14.24
CA LEU A 76 -15.86 -9.60 -12.90
C LEU A 76 -14.76 -9.64 -11.84
N LEU A 77 -13.65 -10.33 -12.09
CA LEU A 77 -12.50 -10.35 -11.18
C LEU A 77 -11.87 -8.96 -11.00
N VAL A 78 -11.77 -8.16 -12.07
CA VAL A 78 -11.26 -6.78 -11.97
C VAL A 78 -12.17 -5.94 -11.07
N ILE A 79 -13.47 -5.96 -11.31
CA ILE A 79 -14.46 -5.20 -10.51
C ILE A 79 -14.42 -5.67 -9.05
N PHE A 80 -14.45 -6.98 -8.84
CA PHE A 80 -14.37 -7.59 -7.51
C PHE A 80 -13.10 -7.16 -6.78
N THR A 81 -11.94 -7.24 -7.42
CA THR A 81 -10.65 -6.87 -6.81
C THR A 81 -10.60 -5.39 -6.44
N GLY A 82 -11.14 -4.51 -7.28
CA GLY A 82 -11.27 -3.09 -6.99
C GLY A 82 -12.16 -2.82 -5.77
N LEU A 83 -13.38 -3.38 -5.76
CA LEU A 83 -14.31 -3.24 -4.63
C LEU A 83 -13.71 -3.82 -3.33
N TYR A 84 -13.09 -4.99 -3.40
CA TYR A 84 -12.45 -5.64 -2.27
C TYR A 84 -11.29 -4.80 -1.70
N HIS A 85 -10.52 -4.14 -2.57
CA HIS A 85 -9.48 -3.18 -2.16
C HIS A 85 -10.06 -2.04 -1.30
N PHE A 86 -11.09 -1.35 -1.80
CA PHE A 86 -11.70 -0.23 -1.08
C PHE A 86 -12.36 -0.67 0.23
N LEU A 87 -13.09 -1.79 0.21
CA LEU A 87 -13.73 -2.34 1.42
C LEU A 87 -12.69 -2.67 2.50
N LEU A 88 -11.57 -3.31 2.14
CA LEU A 88 -10.48 -3.60 3.07
C LEU A 88 -9.82 -2.32 3.61
N MET A 89 -9.64 -1.32 2.76
CA MET A 89 -9.10 -0.02 3.17
C MET A 89 -10.01 0.66 4.20
N PHE A 90 -11.32 0.77 3.95
CA PHE A 90 -12.27 1.33 4.91
C PHE A 90 -12.33 0.54 6.21
N ARG A 91 -12.35 -0.80 6.12
CA ARG A 91 -12.30 -1.67 7.30
C ARG A 91 -11.05 -1.42 8.13
N THR A 92 -9.89 -1.29 7.49
CA THR A 92 -8.62 -1.03 8.18
C THR A 92 -8.60 0.34 8.86
N LEU A 93 -9.09 1.38 8.18
CA LEU A 93 -9.27 2.71 8.78
C LEU A 93 -10.21 2.66 9.98
N ALA A 94 -11.35 1.98 9.86
CA ALA A 94 -12.32 1.86 10.95
C ALA A 94 -11.77 1.11 12.15
N LEU A 95 -10.98 0.05 11.94
CA LEU A 95 -10.32 -0.67 13.04
C LEU A 95 -9.27 0.20 13.74
N GLY A 96 -8.41 0.87 12.98
CA GLY A 96 -7.42 1.79 13.55
C GLY A 96 -8.10 2.94 14.31
N ALA A 97 -9.12 3.55 13.70
CA ALA A 97 -9.86 4.70 14.24
C ALA A 97 -10.62 4.35 15.53
N ASN A 98 -11.20 3.16 15.64
CA ASN A 98 -11.95 2.76 16.82
C ASN A 98 -11.08 2.17 17.94
N SER A 99 -9.81 1.84 17.67
CA SER A 99 -8.94 1.13 18.63
C SER A 99 -8.65 1.94 19.90
N ILE A 100 -8.41 3.26 19.80
CA ILE A 100 -8.17 4.16 20.94
C ILE A 100 -9.48 4.80 21.40
N THR A 101 -10.36 5.17 20.47
CA THR A 101 -11.63 5.82 20.79
C THR A 101 -12.49 4.96 21.72
N ARG A 102 -12.49 3.63 21.54
CA ARG A 102 -13.19 2.68 22.44
C ARG A 102 -12.71 2.79 23.88
N GLU A 103 -11.40 2.86 24.11
CA GLU A 103 -10.82 2.92 25.46
C GLU A 103 -11.06 4.27 26.13
N LYS A 104 -11.08 5.35 25.35
CA LYS A 104 -11.44 6.67 25.84
C LYS A 104 -12.90 6.73 26.27
N THR A 105 -13.82 6.22 25.45
CA THR A 105 -15.25 6.18 25.78
C THR A 105 -15.53 5.26 26.96
N GLY A 106 -14.79 4.14 27.07
CA GLY A 106 -14.88 3.22 28.19
C GLY A 106 -14.15 3.66 29.46
N LYS A 107 -13.50 4.83 29.48
CA LYS A 107 -12.65 5.32 30.59
C LYS A 107 -11.53 4.36 31.01
N THR A 108 -11.17 3.39 30.17
CA THR A 108 -10.08 2.44 30.44
C THR A 108 -8.73 2.97 30.00
N TRP A 109 -8.72 4.03 29.19
CA TRP A 109 -7.49 4.68 28.72
C TRP A 109 -6.61 5.19 29.88
N GLU A 110 -7.21 5.88 30.86
CA GLU A 110 -6.47 6.39 32.03
C GLU A 110 -5.93 5.24 32.88
N MET A 111 -6.73 4.20 33.09
CA MET A 111 -6.31 3.00 33.82
C MET A 111 -5.13 2.30 33.14
N LEU A 112 -5.15 2.16 31.81
CA LEU A 112 -4.02 1.59 31.05
C LEU A 112 -2.75 2.39 31.25
N VAL A 113 -2.84 3.71 31.29
CA VAL A 113 -1.66 4.58 31.49
C VAL A 113 -1.14 4.49 32.92
N LEU A 114 -2.02 4.32 33.92
CA LEU A 114 -1.63 4.12 35.31
C LEU A 114 -0.91 2.79 35.56
N THR A 115 -0.97 1.82 34.64
CA THR A 115 -0.19 0.58 34.75
C THR A 115 1.32 0.76 34.51
N GLY A 116 1.76 1.99 34.23
CA GLY A 116 3.17 2.30 33.95
C GLY A 116 3.60 1.98 32.51
N VAL A 117 2.66 1.59 31.64
CA VAL A 117 2.96 1.37 30.22
C VAL A 117 3.01 2.70 29.48
N ASP A 118 4.13 2.97 28.82
CA ASP A 118 4.31 4.19 28.03
C ASP A 118 3.26 4.27 26.91
N ALA A 119 2.60 5.43 26.81
CA ALA A 119 1.63 5.76 25.76
C ALA A 119 2.16 5.47 24.35
N ARG A 120 3.48 5.61 24.14
CA ARG A 120 4.13 5.29 22.87
C ARG A 120 4.03 3.82 22.51
N GLN A 121 4.18 2.94 23.49
CA GLN A 121 4.07 1.48 23.32
C GLN A 121 2.62 1.09 23.02
N ILE A 122 1.65 1.76 23.66
CA ILE A 122 0.22 1.55 23.39
C ILE A 122 -0.11 1.87 21.92
N VAL A 123 0.34 3.03 21.41
CA VAL A 123 0.11 3.44 20.01
C VAL A 123 0.70 2.45 19.01
N TRP A 124 1.96 2.02 19.19
CA TRP A 124 2.57 1.01 18.33
C TRP A 124 1.88 -0.34 18.43
N GLY A 125 1.54 -0.79 19.64
CA GLY A 125 0.84 -2.04 19.86
C GLY A 125 -0.50 -2.10 19.12
N LYS A 126 -1.26 -0.99 19.14
CA LYS A 126 -2.54 -0.88 18.41
C LYS A 126 -2.38 -0.83 16.90
N TRP A 127 -1.40 -0.09 16.40
CA TRP A 127 -1.07 -0.08 14.97
C TRP A 127 -0.68 -1.49 14.50
N TRP A 128 0.25 -2.14 15.21
CA TRP A 128 0.74 -3.46 14.85
C TRP A 128 -0.35 -4.52 14.94
N ALA A 129 -1.18 -4.51 15.99
CA ALA A 129 -2.34 -5.41 16.09
C ALA A 129 -3.30 -5.25 14.90
N THR A 130 -3.51 -4.00 14.43
CA THR A 130 -4.36 -3.72 13.26
C THR A 130 -3.74 -4.29 11.97
N VAL A 131 -2.43 -4.09 11.78
CA VAL A 131 -1.68 -4.66 10.66
C VAL A 131 -1.73 -6.19 10.70
N LEU A 132 -1.44 -6.79 11.86
CA LEU A 132 -1.44 -8.24 12.06
C LEU A 132 -2.83 -8.86 11.88
N ARG A 133 -3.90 -8.14 12.20
CA ARG A 133 -5.24 -8.65 11.92
C ARG A 133 -5.55 -8.68 10.43
N GLN A 134 -5.09 -7.66 9.70
CA GLN A 134 -5.44 -7.46 8.30
C GLN A 134 -4.45 -8.06 7.29
N TRP A 135 -3.24 -8.46 7.73
CA TRP A 135 -2.18 -8.90 6.81
C TRP A 135 -2.62 -10.06 5.91
N ARG A 136 -3.38 -11.04 6.42
CA ARG A 136 -3.86 -12.18 5.61
C ARG A 136 -4.82 -11.74 4.51
N GLN A 137 -5.68 -10.76 4.80
CA GLN A 137 -6.65 -10.23 3.85
C GLN A 137 -5.95 -9.38 2.78
N TYR A 138 -4.95 -8.58 3.18
CA TYR A 138 -4.14 -7.78 2.26
C TYR A 138 -3.15 -8.62 1.44
N ALA A 139 -2.59 -9.70 1.99
CA ALA A 139 -1.76 -10.63 1.24
C ALA A 139 -2.58 -11.31 0.12
N LEU A 140 -3.79 -11.78 0.45
CA LEU A 140 -4.72 -12.28 -0.57
C LEU A 140 -5.03 -11.20 -1.60
N LEU A 141 -5.38 -9.99 -1.17
CA LEU A 141 -5.63 -8.86 -2.07
C LEU A 141 -4.41 -8.57 -2.96
N GLY A 142 -3.19 -8.65 -2.43
CA GLY A 142 -1.95 -8.46 -3.18
C GLY A 142 -1.82 -9.47 -4.32
N VAL A 143 -2.12 -10.75 -4.07
CA VAL A 143 -2.12 -11.79 -5.12
C VAL A 143 -3.22 -11.55 -6.15
N LEU A 144 -4.45 -11.21 -5.71
CA LEU A 144 -5.55 -10.87 -6.62
C LEU A 144 -5.18 -9.68 -7.53
N ARG A 145 -4.61 -8.62 -6.94
CA ARG A 145 -4.16 -7.42 -7.66
C ARG A 145 -3.03 -7.73 -8.62
N ALA A 146 -2.04 -8.53 -8.23
CA ALA A 146 -0.95 -8.92 -9.11
C ALA A 146 -1.46 -9.60 -10.39
N GLY A 147 -2.40 -10.55 -10.27
CA GLY A 147 -2.98 -11.21 -11.43
C GLY A 147 -3.83 -10.29 -12.30
N VAL A 148 -4.71 -9.49 -11.70
CA VAL A 148 -5.54 -8.52 -12.43
C VAL A 148 -4.70 -7.48 -13.16
N ILE A 149 -3.69 -6.90 -12.48
CA ILE A 149 -2.86 -5.84 -13.05
C ILE A 149 -1.95 -6.38 -14.16
N ALA A 150 -1.36 -7.56 -14.00
CA ALA A 150 -0.54 -8.17 -15.04
C ALA A 150 -1.37 -8.43 -16.32
N TRP A 151 -2.57 -8.99 -16.15
CA TRP A 151 -3.48 -9.23 -17.27
C TRP A 151 -4.00 -7.94 -17.91
N LEU A 152 -4.38 -6.95 -17.10
CA LEU A 152 -4.91 -5.67 -17.59
C LEU A 152 -3.81 -4.92 -18.38
N GLY A 153 -2.59 -4.86 -17.83
CA GLY A 153 -1.44 -4.24 -18.49
C GLY A 153 -1.05 -4.94 -19.79
N GLY A 154 -0.97 -6.27 -19.76
CA GLY A 154 -0.72 -7.07 -20.97
C GLY A 154 -1.81 -6.87 -22.02
N SER A 155 -3.09 -6.97 -21.64
CA SER A 155 -4.22 -6.86 -22.57
C SER A 155 -4.35 -5.45 -23.16
N ALA A 156 -4.27 -4.42 -22.33
CA ALA A 156 -4.35 -3.03 -22.79
C ALA A 156 -3.22 -2.67 -23.75
N SER A 157 -1.98 -3.10 -23.43
CA SER A 157 -0.83 -2.84 -24.30
C SER A 157 -0.86 -3.63 -25.60
N ARG A 158 -1.36 -4.88 -25.60
CA ARG A 158 -1.60 -5.66 -26.84
C ARG A 158 -2.62 -4.98 -27.75
N ILE A 159 -3.73 -4.49 -27.19
CA ILE A 159 -4.76 -3.76 -27.95
C ILE A 159 -4.17 -2.48 -28.55
N LEU A 160 -3.40 -1.72 -27.77
CA LEU A 160 -2.73 -0.53 -28.27
C LEU A 160 -1.73 -0.87 -29.37
N ALA A 161 -0.90 -1.89 -29.18
CA ALA A 161 0.07 -2.34 -30.18
C ALA A 161 -0.61 -2.73 -31.49
N SER A 162 -1.71 -3.49 -31.45
CA SER A 162 -2.44 -3.90 -32.65
C SER A 162 -3.07 -2.71 -33.40
N ILE A 163 -3.56 -1.72 -32.66
CA ILE A 163 -4.06 -0.45 -33.23
C ILE A 163 -2.90 0.28 -33.94
N TYR A 164 -1.76 0.45 -33.30
CA TYR A 164 -0.61 1.16 -33.89
C TYR A 164 -0.04 0.42 -35.10
N THR A 165 0.06 -0.91 -35.08
CA THR A 165 0.50 -1.67 -36.26
C THR A 165 -0.51 -1.58 -37.41
N SER A 166 -1.81 -1.50 -37.11
CA SER A 166 -2.85 -1.38 -38.14
C SER A 166 -2.85 0.00 -38.81
N TYR A 167 -2.55 1.07 -38.07
CA TYR A 167 -2.43 2.43 -38.63
C TYR A 167 -1.03 2.74 -39.19
N GLY A 168 0.00 2.02 -38.74
CA GLY A 168 1.41 2.28 -39.00
C GLY A 168 1.98 1.79 -40.33
N TYR A 169 1.13 1.38 -41.28
CA TYR A 169 1.52 0.82 -42.59
C TYR A 169 2.46 1.70 -43.46
N THR A 170 2.82 2.90 -43.02
CA THR A 170 3.62 3.86 -43.78
C THR A 170 4.99 4.19 -43.15
N TYR A 171 5.25 3.84 -41.88
CA TYR A 171 6.46 4.27 -41.16
C TYR A 171 7.19 3.13 -40.44
N GLY A 172 7.85 2.26 -41.23
CA GLY A 172 8.89 1.34 -40.73
C GLY A 172 8.39 0.14 -39.91
N ASP A 173 9.22 -0.90 -39.83
CA ASP A 173 8.95 -2.14 -39.10
C ASP A 173 8.88 -1.89 -37.58
N LEU A 174 7.71 -1.47 -37.08
CA LEU A 174 7.43 -1.41 -35.65
C LEU A 174 7.34 -2.83 -35.08
N GLN A 175 8.46 -3.32 -34.57
CA GLN A 175 8.50 -4.61 -33.88
C GLN A 175 7.85 -4.48 -32.50
N THR A 176 6.90 -5.36 -32.22
CA THR A 176 6.33 -5.52 -30.87
C THR A 176 7.29 -6.35 -30.03
N VAL A 177 7.81 -5.75 -28.96
CA VAL A 177 8.71 -6.40 -28.00
C VAL A 177 7.87 -6.96 -26.86
N LEU A 178 7.94 -8.27 -26.66
CA LEU A 178 7.26 -8.96 -25.56
C LEU A 178 7.96 -8.65 -24.24
N PRO A 179 7.21 -8.49 -23.12
CA PRO A 179 7.82 -8.36 -21.79
C PRO A 179 8.58 -9.63 -21.44
N SER A 180 9.70 -9.49 -20.73
CA SER A 180 10.44 -10.66 -20.24
C SER A 180 9.71 -11.30 -19.06
N ALA A 181 9.94 -12.60 -18.83
CA ALA A 181 9.38 -13.28 -17.66
C ALA A 181 9.80 -12.62 -16.32
N LEU A 182 10.99 -12.01 -16.29
CA LEU A 182 11.48 -11.27 -15.13
C LEU A 182 10.67 -9.98 -14.90
N ASP A 183 10.25 -9.28 -15.95
CA ASP A 183 9.40 -8.10 -15.83
C ASP A 183 8.03 -8.47 -15.24
N VAL A 184 7.44 -9.59 -15.68
CA VAL A 184 6.16 -10.10 -15.15
C VAL A 184 6.26 -10.51 -13.67
N LEU A 185 7.35 -11.19 -13.29
CA LEU A 185 7.64 -11.52 -11.89
C LEU A 185 7.84 -10.27 -11.04
N ALA A 186 8.59 -9.29 -11.55
CA ALA A 186 8.81 -8.02 -10.89
C ALA A 186 7.50 -7.24 -10.70
N ALA A 187 6.63 -7.20 -11.70
CA ALA A 187 5.32 -6.56 -11.62
C ALA A 187 4.47 -7.16 -10.50
N GLY A 188 4.38 -8.49 -10.44
CA GLY A 188 3.63 -9.19 -9.40
C GLY A 188 4.17 -8.91 -8.00
N LEU A 189 5.50 -8.98 -7.82
CA LEU A 189 6.15 -8.68 -6.55
C LEU A 189 5.96 -7.23 -6.11
N VAL A 190 6.14 -6.27 -7.01
CA VAL A 190 6.00 -4.83 -6.72
C VAL A 190 4.57 -4.50 -6.32
N VAL A 191 3.56 -4.96 -7.08
CA VAL A 191 2.14 -4.75 -6.76
C VAL A 191 1.80 -5.36 -5.40
N PHE A 192 2.31 -6.55 -5.10
CA PHE A 192 2.11 -7.21 -3.82
C PHE A 192 2.71 -6.41 -2.66
N LEU A 193 3.98 -5.99 -2.77
CA LEU A 193 4.68 -5.22 -1.73
C LEU A 193 4.04 -3.85 -1.50
N LEU A 194 3.66 -3.13 -2.56
CA LEU A 194 2.95 -1.85 -2.44
C LEU A 194 1.59 -2.03 -1.76
N THR A 195 0.89 -3.12 -2.07
CA THR A 195 -0.38 -3.47 -1.39
C THR A 195 -0.18 -3.67 0.11
N LEU A 196 0.90 -4.31 0.54
CA LEU A 196 1.24 -4.48 1.96
C LEU A 196 1.73 -3.17 2.61
N ALA A 197 2.52 -2.36 1.90
CA ALA A 197 2.95 -1.05 2.39
C ALA A 197 1.73 -0.13 2.64
N ASN A 198 0.76 -0.17 1.73
CA ASN A 198 -0.51 0.55 1.88
C ASN A 198 -1.29 0.11 3.12
N LEU A 199 -1.26 -1.18 3.53
CA LEU A 199 -1.86 -1.62 4.80
C LEU A 199 -1.24 -0.88 5.99
N GLY A 200 0.08 -0.86 6.10
CA GLY A 200 0.80 -0.18 7.19
C GLY A 200 0.45 1.31 7.27
N PHE A 201 0.46 1.98 6.11
CA PHE A 201 0.07 3.39 5.99
C PHE A 201 -1.40 3.64 6.38
N THR A 202 -2.33 2.82 5.87
CA THR A 202 -3.76 2.92 6.18
C THR A 202 -4.02 2.76 7.68
N ALA A 203 -3.40 1.76 8.30
CA ALA A 203 -3.52 1.53 9.73
C ALA A 203 -2.98 2.72 10.56
N ALA A 204 -1.85 3.31 10.14
CA ALA A 204 -1.27 4.47 10.82
C ALA A 204 -2.18 5.70 10.76
N CYS A 205 -2.83 5.96 9.62
CA CYS A 205 -3.84 7.02 9.51
C CYS A 205 -5.02 6.80 10.48
N GLY A 206 -5.51 5.57 10.59
CA GLY A 206 -6.58 5.22 11.53
C GLY A 206 -6.19 5.47 12.99
N VAL A 207 -5.00 5.01 13.39
CA VAL A 207 -4.49 5.21 14.75
C VAL A 207 -4.28 6.69 15.05
N LEU A 208 -3.70 7.48 14.14
CA LEU A 208 -3.54 8.92 14.34
C LEU A 208 -4.89 9.64 14.52
N ALA A 209 -5.91 9.28 13.75
CA ALA A 209 -7.22 9.92 13.86
C ALA A 209 -7.93 9.62 15.20
N SER A 210 -7.73 8.41 15.73
CA SER A 210 -8.28 7.98 17.03
C SER A 210 -7.66 8.70 18.23
N SER A 211 -6.45 9.26 18.08
CA SER A 211 -5.75 9.92 19.18
C SER A 211 -6.42 11.24 19.60
N GLU A 212 -7.29 11.82 18.78
CA GLU A 212 -7.92 13.13 19.05
C GLU A 212 -9.44 13.09 19.20
N THR A 213 -10.10 12.00 18.82
CA THR A 213 -11.56 11.95 18.72
C THR A 213 -12.16 10.96 19.71
N ARG A 214 -13.32 11.33 20.30
CA ARG A 214 -14.12 10.47 21.20
C ARG A 214 -15.28 9.75 20.50
N SER A 215 -15.70 10.23 19.33
CA SER A 215 -16.73 9.58 18.51
C SER A 215 -16.10 8.74 17.41
N GLY A 216 -16.53 7.48 17.26
CA GLY A 216 -16.01 6.56 16.25
C GLY A 216 -16.28 7.02 14.81
N ALA A 217 -17.44 7.64 14.56
CA ALA A 217 -17.78 8.18 13.23
C ALA A 217 -16.87 9.36 12.84
N LEU A 218 -16.64 10.29 13.78
CA LEU A 218 -15.71 11.41 13.57
C LEU A 218 -14.27 10.90 13.42
N ALA A 219 -13.87 9.88 14.17
CA ALA A 219 -12.56 9.24 14.05
C ALA A 219 -12.34 8.67 12.64
N LEU A 220 -13.34 7.96 12.09
CA LEU A 220 -13.27 7.38 10.75
C LEU A 220 -13.21 8.47 9.67
N ALA A 221 -14.11 9.47 9.72
CA ALA A 221 -14.11 10.58 8.76
C ALA A 221 -12.75 11.30 8.75
N ARG A 222 -12.18 11.53 9.94
CA ARG A 222 -10.85 12.12 10.08
C ARG A 222 -9.73 11.21 9.58
N ALA A 223 -9.83 9.90 9.77
CA ALA A 223 -8.85 8.94 9.24
C ALA A 223 -8.82 8.97 7.71
N VAL A 224 -10.00 9.02 7.07
CA VAL A 224 -10.12 9.19 5.61
C VAL A 224 -9.52 10.52 5.17
N ALA A 225 -9.90 11.63 5.82
CA ALA A 225 -9.37 12.95 5.49
C ALA A 225 -7.84 13.01 5.62
N THR A 226 -7.29 12.51 6.73
CA THR A 226 -5.83 12.45 6.97
C THR A 226 -5.11 11.67 5.88
N ARG A 227 -5.66 10.52 5.47
CA ARG A 227 -5.10 9.70 4.40
C ARG A 227 -5.08 10.47 3.07
N LEU A 228 -6.21 11.07 2.69
CA LEU A 228 -6.32 11.83 1.44
C LEU A 228 -5.39 13.05 1.42
N THR A 229 -5.35 13.81 2.52
CA THR A 229 -4.46 14.98 2.66
C THR A 229 -3.00 14.59 2.52
N ILE A 230 -2.55 13.51 3.18
CA ILE A 230 -1.14 13.10 3.12
C ILE A 230 -0.76 12.61 1.72
N LEU A 231 -1.62 11.80 1.07
CA LEU A 231 -1.38 11.37 -0.30
C LEU A 231 -1.35 12.55 -1.28
N PHE A 232 -2.24 13.52 -1.11
CA PHE A 232 -2.26 14.72 -1.93
C PHE A 232 -1.01 15.58 -1.72
N VAL A 233 -0.58 15.79 -0.47
CA VAL A 233 0.66 16.53 -0.18
C VAL A 233 1.88 15.82 -0.75
N ALA A 234 1.97 14.50 -0.60
CA ALA A 234 3.07 13.72 -1.18
C ALA A 234 3.09 13.82 -2.71
N LEU A 235 1.91 13.76 -3.36
CA LEU A 235 1.76 13.96 -4.80
C LEU A 235 2.28 15.34 -5.22
N MET A 236 1.84 16.41 -4.54
CA MET A 236 2.25 17.78 -4.86
C MET A 236 3.76 17.95 -4.71
N ILE A 237 4.37 17.38 -3.67
CA ILE A 237 5.82 17.45 -3.45
C ILE A 237 6.59 16.74 -4.58
N LEU A 238 6.12 15.60 -5.06
CA LEU A 238 6.78 14.83 -6.14
C LEU A 238 6.59 15.44 -7.52
N MET A 239 5.45 16.09 -7.77
CA MET A 239 5.13 16.76 -9.03
C MET A 239 5.73 18.16 -9.13
N LEU A 240 6.10 18.80 -8.01
CA LEU A 240 6.64 20.15 -8.03
C LEU A 240 7.93 20.28 -8.87
N PRO A 241 8.92 19.37 -8.77
CA PRO A 241 10.13 19.44 -9.59
C PRO A 241 9.85 19.34 -11.10
N SER A 242 8.93 18.46 -11.52
CA SER A 242 8.59 18.33 -12.95
C SER A 242 7.93 19.59 -13.47
N VAL A 243 6.97 20.15 -12.72
CA VAL A 243 6.31 21.41 -13.10
C VAL A 243 7.31 22.57 -13.17
N ILE A 244 8.23 22.69 -12.21
CA ILE A 244 9.26 23.75 -12.23
C ILE A 244 10.18 23.60 -13.45
N LEU A 245 10.60 22.38 -13.77
CA LEU A 245 11.48 22.13 -14.92
C LEU A 245 10.76 22.36 -16.24
N ASP A 246 9.49 21.99 -16.37
CA ASP A 246 8.69 22.26 -17.56
C ASP A 246 8.50 23.77 -17.77
N LEU A 247 8.20 24.51 -16.70
CA LEU A 247 8.09 25.98 -16.74
C LEU A 247 9.43 26.66 -17.07
N ALA A 248 10.53 26.17 -16.50
CA ALA A 248 11.87 26.69 -16.77
C ALA A 248 12.33 26.36 -18.20
N GLY A 249 12.04 25.16 -18.70
CA GLY A 249 12.35 24.72 -20.05
C GLY A 249 11.63 25.56 -21.11
N TRP A 250 10.36 25.89 -20.85
CA TRP A 250 9.60 26.82 -21.69
C TRP A 250 10.24 28.22 -21.73
N TRP A 251 10.82 28.67 -20.62
CA TRP A 251 11.46 29.98 -20.53
C TRP A 251 12.88 30.01 -21.13
N LEU A 252 13.61 28.90 -21.09
CA LEU A 252 15.02 28.81 -21.49
C LEU A 252 15.26 28.39 -22.95
N ASP A 253 14.21 28.05 -23.71
CA ASP A 253 14.11 27.77 -25.16
C ASP A 253 15.14 26.80 -25.80
N ARG A 254 16.23 26.40 -25.13
CA ARG A 254 17.38 25.72 -25.75
C ARG A 254 18.31 24.93 -24.83
N VAL A 255 17.96 24.62 -23.59
CA VAL A 255 18.75 23.63 -22.86
C VAL A 255 18.20 22.25 -23.21
N GLN A 256 18.71 21.67 -24.31
CA GLN A 256 18.68 20.22 -24.55
C GLN A 256 19.43 19.55 -23.39
N LEU A 257 18.78 19.45 -22.23
CA LEU A 257 19.25 18.70 -21.07
C LEU A 257 19.23 17.23 -21.47
N GLY A 258 20.29 16.80 -22.16
CA GLY A 258 20.50 15.42 -22.55
C GLY A 258 20.34 14.50 -21.35
N SER A 259 19.66 13.38 -21.55
CA SER A 259 19.61 12.21 -20.64
C SER A 259 19.02 12.38 -19.23
N ASN A 260 18.61 13.57 -18.78
CA ASN A 260 17.90 13.74 -17.50
C ASN A 260 16.47 13.16 -17.48
N PHE A 261 16.03 12.54 -18.58
CA PHE A 261 14.75 11.83 -18.70
C PHE A 261 14.53 10.77 -17.61
N SER A 262 15.59 10.18 -17.04
CA SER A 262 15.44 9.12 -16.04
C SER A 262 14.85 9.59 -14.71
N LEU A 263 15.22 10.78 -14.20
CA LEU A 263 14.74 11.23 -12.89
C LEU A 263 13.28 11.67 -12.94
N MET A 264 12.89 12.45 -13.96
CA MET A 264 11.51 12.93 -14.10
C MET A 264 10.53 11.78 -14.39
N ASP A 265 10.96 10.80 -15.18
CA ASP A 265 10.19 9.56 -15.41
C ASP A 265 9.97 8.79 -14.10
N VAL A 266 11.03 8.61 -13.29
CA VAL A 266 10.92 7.97 -11.97
C VAL A 266 9.98 8.73 -11.03
N LEU A 267 10.10 10.06 -10.94
CA LEU A 267 9.23 10.89 -10.08
C LEU A 267 7.77 10.80 -10.52
N SER A 268 7.51 10.91 -11.82
CA SER A 268 6.16 10.80 -12.39
C SER A 268 5.52 9.43 -12.11
N ARG A 269 6.25 8.35 -12.39
CA ARG A 269 5.80 6.98 -12.07
C ARG A 269 5.56 6.79 -10.59
N THR A 270 6.44 7.33 -9.74
CA THR A 270 6.30 7.26 -8.27
C THR A 270 5.02 7.95 -7.82
N SER A 271 4.72 9.14 -8.34
CA SER A 271 3.50 9.87 -8.00
C SER A 271 2.22 9.15 -8.43
N ILE A 272 2.18 8.62 -9.66
CA ILE A 272 1.03 7.84 -10.14
C ILE A 272 0.86 6.58 -9.28
N THR A 273 1.98 5.91 -8.96
CA THR A 273 2.03 4.72 -8.11
C THR A 273 1.50 4.98 -6.70
N LEU A 274 1.77 6.15 -6.10
CA LEU A 274 1.22 6.49 -4.79
C LEU A 274 -0.30 6.70 -4.81
N LEU A 275 -0.86 7.14 -5.93
CA LEU A 275 -2.29 7.36 -6.11
C LEU A 275 -3.05 6.06 -6.37
N ASP A 276 -2.57 5.25 -7.30
CA ASP A 276 -3.23 4.00 -7.71
C ASP A 276 -2.71 2.74 -6.99
N ASN A 277 -1.75 2.94 -6.07
CA ASN A 277 -1.11 1.90 -5.29
C ASN A 277 -0.45 0.81 -6.16
N GLY A 278 0.28 1.23 -7.21
CA GLY A 278 1.12 0.37 -8.07
C GLY A 278 0.43 -0.26 -9.26
N ALA A 279 -0.80 0.14 -9.60
CA ALA A 279 -1.53 -0.45 -10.72
C ALA A 279 -0.91 -0.06 -12.07
N SER A 280 -0.60 1.21 -12.27
CA SER A 280 -0.01 1.71 -13.52
C SER A 280 1.41 1.18 -13.69
N LEU A 281 2.23 1.21 -12.62
CA LEU A 281 3.60 0.72 -12.66
C LEU A 281 3.68 -0.80 -12.90
N GLY A 282 2.81 -1.58 -12.24
CA GLY A 282 2.70 -3.01 -12.53
C GLY A 282 2.22 -3.30 -13.96
N SER A 283 1.27 -2.51 -14.47
CA SER A 283 0.80 -2.63 -15.85
C SER A 283 1.91 -2.33 -16.87
N GLU A 284 2.73 -1.32 -16.59
CA GLU A 284 3.83 -0.92 -17.46
C GLU A 284 4.94 -1.97 -17.54
N LEU A 285 5.26 -2.63 -16.42
CA LEU A 285 6.23 -3.72 -16.41
C LEU A 285 5.79 -4.90 -17.28
N VAL A 286 4.48 -5.16 -17.39
CA VAL A 286 3.92 -6.25 -18.22
C VAL A 286 3.49 -5.75 -19.61
N ALA A 287 3.73 -4.47 -19.92
CA ALA A 287 3.27 -3.89 -21.17
C ALA A 287 4.09 -4.39 -22.37
N TYR A 288 3.40 -4.70 -23.46
CA TYR A 288 3.98 -4.95 -24.77
C TYR A 288 4.47 -3.62 -25.33
N ARG A 289 5.76 -3.56 -25.69
CA ARG A 289 6.40 -2.32 -26.11
C ARG A 289 6.50 -2.25 -27.62
N LEU A 290 6.38 -1.04 -28.16
CA LEU A 290 6.63 -0.77 -29.58
C LEU A 290 8.07 -0.26 -29.73
N GLY A 291 8.87 -0.96 -30.53
CA GLY A 291 10.27 -0.61 -30.81
C GLY A 291 11.25 -0.83 -29.65
N ASN A 292 12.49 -0.34 -29.82
CA ASN A 292 13.60 -0.54 -28.90
C ASN A 292 13.56 0.40 -27.67
N THR A 293 12.42 0.50 -26.99
CA THR A 293 12.31 1.20 -25.70
C THR A 293 12.78 0.29 -24.55
N SER A 294 14.08 -0.05 -24.57
CA SER A 294 14.73 -0.91 -23.56
C SER A 294 14.89 -0.24 -22.19
N GLY A 295 14.59 1.06 -22.06
CA GLY A 295 14.89 1.88 -20.87
C GLY A 295 13.84 1.90 -19.74
N SER A 296 12.63 1.35 -19.90
CA SER A 296 11.56 1.60 -18.91
C SER A 296 11.50 0.63 -17.72
N THR A 297 12.16 -0.53 -17.77
CA THR A 297 12.19 -1.45 -16.62
C THR A 297 13.01 -0.87 -15.45
N PRO A 298 14.25 -0.37 -15.65
CA PRO A 298 15.03 0.21 -14.55
C PRO A 298 14.33 1.40 -13.88
N SER A 299 13.69 2.28 -14.66
CA SER A 299 12.95 3.42 -14.10
C SER A 299 11.68 2.99 -13.35
N ALA A 300 10.94 1.99 -13.85
CA ALA A 300 9.82 1.40 -13.12
C ALA A 300 10.26 0.81 -11.77
N LEU A 301 11.36 0.06 -11.73
CA LEU A 301 11.87 -0.51 -10.49
C LEU A 301 12.36 0.56 -9.51
N ALA A 302 13.05 1.58 -10.00
CA ALA A 302 13.47 2.71 -9.18
C ALA A 302 12.25 3.46 -8.60
N ALA A 303 11.20 3.67 -9.39
CA ALA A 303 9.95 4.26 -8.94
C ALA A 303 9.26 3.39 -7.88
N ALA A 304 9.26 2.07 -8.04
CA ALA A 304 8.68 1.15 -7.05
C ALA A 304 9.41 1.22 -5.70
N ILE A 305 10.75 1.24 -5.73
CA ILE A 305 11.59 1.38 -4.53
C ILE A 305 11.32 2.72 -3.85
N LEU A 306 11.27 3.80 -4.62
CA LEU A 306 10.99 5.13 -4.11
C LEU A 306 9.57 5.21 -3.49
N SER A 307 8.55 4.66 -4.16
CA SER A 307 7.19 4.58 -3.61
C SER A 307 7.12 3.81 -2.30
N LEU A 308 7.81 2.66 -2.20
CA LEU A 308 7.89 1.90 -0.95
C LEU A 308 8.58 2.70 0.17
N ALA A 309 9.67 3.39 -0.14
CA ALA A 309 10.36 4.26 0.82
C ALA A 309 9.45 5.39 1.31
N ILE A 310 8.70 6.03 0.40
CA ILE A 310 7.75 7.10 0.75
C ILE A 310 6.63 6.56 1.64
N TYR A 311 6.04 5.39 1.34
CA TYR A 311 5.07 4.74 2.24
C TYR A 311 5.66 4.48 3.63
N GLY A 312 6.91 4.02 3.71
CA GLY A 312 7.63 3.81 4.97
C GLY A 312 7.78 5.09 5.78
N VAL A 313 8.27 6.16 5.14
CA VAL A 313 8.46 7.49 5.76
C VAL A 313 7.13 8.07 6.24
N MET A 314 6.08 8.03 5.40
CA MET A 314 4.74 8.51 5.77
C MET A 314 4.16 7.73 6.97
N THR A 315 4.28 6.41 6.95
CA THR A 315 3.82 5.54 8.04
C THR A 315 4.55 5.86 9.35
N TRP A 316 5.89 5.96 9.29
CA TRP A 316 6.71 6.31 10.45
C TRP A 316 6.38 7.70 11.01
N GLY A 317 6.24 8.70 10.13
CA GLY A 317 5.89 10.07 10.50
C GLY A 317 4.52 10.15 11.20
N LEU A 318 3.52 9.45 10.65
CA LEU A 318 2.18 9.34 11.23
C LEU A 318 2.20 8.73 12.63
N LEU A 319 2.97 7.65 12.83
CA LEU A 319 3.10 7.01 14.14
C LEU A 319 3.81 7.93 15.14
N ARG A 320 4.87 8.63 14.74
CA ARG A 320 5.54 9.63 15.58
C ARG A 320 4.59 10.77 15.98
N MET A 321 3.72 11.22 15.08
CA MET A 321 2.69 12.21 15.40
C MET A 321 1.66 11.67 16.39
N ALA A 322 1.20 10.43 16.19
CA ALA A 322 0.24 9.78 17.08
C ALA A 322 0.80 9.62 18.50
N GLN A 323 2.06 9.21 18.61
CA GLN A 323 2.78 9.13 19.88
C GLN A 323 2.88 10.48 20.59
N ARG A 324 3.32 11.53 19.88
CA ARG A 324 3.42 12.89 20.46
C ARG A 324 2.08 13.39 20.97
N ARG A 325 0.99 13.12 20.24
CA ARG A 325 -0.37 13.46 20.66
C ARG A 325 -0.81 12.66 21.88
N ALA A 326 -0.54 11.36 21.90
CA ALA A 326 -0.85 10.50 23.05
C ALA A 326 -0.16 10.99 24.33
N VAL A 327 1.13 11.35 24.26
CA VAL A 327 1.88 11.90 25.40
C VAL A 327 1.30 13.25 25.87
N ARG A 328 0.98 14.17 24.93
CA ARG A 328 0.39 15.48 25.29
C ARG A 328 -0.94 15.36 25.99
N HIS A 329 -1.78 14.38 25.63
CA HIS A 329 -3.05 14.13 26.28
C HIS A 329 -2.93 13.45 27.66
N LEU A 330 -1.73 12.99 28.02
CA LEU A 330 -1.46 12.19 29.21
C LEU A 330 -0.46 12.86 30.16
N ALA A 331 -0.27 14.18 30.07
CA ALA A 331 0.73 14.91 30.84
C ALA A 331 0.54 14.81 32.37
N LEU A 332 0.95 13.68 32.95
CA LEU A 332 2.01 13.67 33.93
C LEU A 332 3.31 13.44 33.16
N PRO A 333 4.35 14.28 33.33
CA PRO A 333 5.64 14.05 32.72
C PRO A 333 6.14 12.64 33.07
N PRO A 334 6.83 11.93 32.17
CA PRO A 334 7.47 10.67 32.53
C PRO A 334 8.29 10.92 33.79
N GLU A 335 8.06 10.15 34.86
CA GLU A 335 8.97 10.15 35.99
C GLU A 335 10.34 9.84 35.41
N GLU A 336 11.16 10.89 35.30
CA GLU A 336 12.56 10.76 35.01
C GLU A 336 13.06 9.83 36.11
N ASN A 337 13.39 8.58 35.74
CA ASN A 337 14.03 7.61 36.62
C ASN A 337 15.34 8.24 37.09
N LYS A 338 15.25 9.15 38.06
CA LYS A 338 16.38 9.58 38.85
C LYS A 338 16.84 8.27 39.46
N PRO A 339 18.03 7.76 39.08
CA PRO A 339 18.57 6.59 39.75
C PRO A 339 18.47 6.92 41.23
N ALA A 340 17.78 6.06 41.98
CA ALA A 340 17.60 6.23 43.41
C ALA A 340 19.01 6.41 43.97
N ASN A 341 19.40 7.67 44.18
CA ASN A 341 20.71 7.98 44.70
C ASN A 341 20.68 7.36 46.07
N HIS A 342 21.39 6.24 46.15
CA HIS A 342 21.59 5.46 47.34
C HIS A 342 21.76 6.45 48.50
N ILE A 343 20.79 6.42 49.41
CA ILE A 343 20.95 6.93 50.75
C ILE A 343 22.06 6.07 51.36
N THR A 344 23.31 6.41 51.06
CA THR A 344 24.47 5.93 51.78
C THR A 344 24.43 6.57 53.16
N LYS A 345 23.84 5.80 54.08
CA LYS A 345 24.25 5.60 55.47
C LYS A 345 24.92 6.82 56.13
N ARG A 346 24.15 7.52 56.98
CA ARG A 346 24.69 7.99 58.26
C ARG A 346 24.36 6.93 59.31
N LEU A 347 25.39 6.22 59.78
CA LEU A 347 25.48 5.67 61.12
C LEU A 347 26.75 6.23 61.73
#